data_AF-A0A934ZLU7-F1
#
_entry.id   AF-A0A934ZLU7-F1
#
_cell.length_a   1.000
_cell.length_b   1.000
_cell.length_c   1.000
_cell.angle_alpha   90.00
_cell.angle_beta   90.00
_cell.angle_gamma   90.00
#
_symmetry.space_group_name_H-M   'P 1'
#
loop_
_entity.id
_entity.type
_entity.pdbx_description
1 polymer ?
#
loop_
_entity_poly.entity_id
_entity_poly.type
_entity_poly.pdbx_seq_one_letter_code
_entity_poly.pdbx_strand_id
1 'polypeptide(L)' 'MTGTCNVAPSVGDLGIRDARIIVPGDPARSILHARIAATDLHRMPPISSGVVDAAGVALIDRWVRSLTRCP' A
#
# COMPACT_ATOMS: atom_id res chain seq x y z
N MET A 1 13.06 14.21 -0.94
CA MET A 1 12.13 13.28 -0.27
C MET A 1 10.99 12.96 -1.23
N THR A 2 10.57 11.70 -1.30
CA THR A 2 9.56 11.23 -2.27
C THR A 2 8.12 11.58 -1.90
N GLY A 3 7.87 12.13 -0.70
CA GLY A 3 6.54 12.62 -0.29
C GLY A 3 5.49 11.51 -0.10
N THR A 4 5.91 10.32 0.34
CA THR A 4 5.04 9.14 0.44
C THR A 4 4.80 8.63 1.87
N CYS A 5 5.70 8.90 2.81
CA CYS A 5 5.55 8.40 4.18
C CYS A 5 4.58 9.25 5.00
N ASN A 6 3.58 8.64 5.63
CA ASN A 6 2.51 9.29 6.40
C ASN A 6 1.74 10.37 5.62
N VAL A 7 1.77 10.33 4.29
CA VAL A 7 1.05 11.26 3.42
C VAL A 7 -0.34 10.70 3.10
N ALA A 8 -1.36 11.57 3.15
CA ALA A 8 -2.72 11.18 2.79
C ALA A 8 -2.79 10.80 1.30
N PRO A 9 -3.51 9.73 0.93
CA PRO A 9 -3.66 9.35 -0.47
C PRO A 9 -4.46 10.40 -1.24
N SER A 10 -4.01 10.74 -2.45
CA SER A 10 -4.74 11.67 -3.34
C SER A 10 -5.87 11.02 -4.12
N VAL A 11 -5.89 9.67 -4.20
CA VAL A 11 -6.84 8.89 -5.00
C VAL A 11 -7.64 7.96 -4.08
N GLY A 12 -8.42 8.51 -3.15
CA GLY A 12 -9.26 7.76 -2.22
C GLY A 12 -8.47 6.94 -1.18
N ASP A 13 -9.17 6.48 -0.13
CA ASP A 13 -8.60 5.76 1.01
C ASP A 13 -9.01 4.28 1.09
N LEU A 14 -9.82 3.80 0.13
CA LEU A 14 -10.39 2.45 0.09
C LEU A 14 -11.23 2.09 1.33
N GLY A 15 -11.77 3.10 2.03
CA GLY A 15 -12.48 2.91 3.30
C GLY A 15 -11.57 2.54 4.48
N ILE A 16 -10.25 2.64 4.31
CA ILE A 16 -9.28 2.37 5.38
C ILE A 16 -9.21 3.61 6.28
N ARG A 17 -9.53 3.43 7.56
CA ARG A 17 -9.44 4.51 8.56
C ARG A 17 -8.00 5.02 8.68
N ASP A 18 -7.84 6.34 8.59
CA ASP A 18 -6.54 7.02 8.64
C ASP A 18 -5.52 6.49 7.62
N ALA A 19 -5.99 6.10 6.42
CA ALA A 19 -5.14 5.63 5.35
C ALA A 19 -4.03 6.64 5.02
N ARG A 20 -2.82 6.14 4.82
CA ARG A 20 -1.69 6.89 4.25
C ARG A 20 -1.07 6.09 3.12
N ILE A 21 -0.25 6.75 2.31
CA ILE A 21 0.45 6.09 1.21
C ILE A 21 1.31 4.94 1.77
N ILE A 22 2.18 5.25 2.74
CA ILE A 22 2.93 4.29 3.55
C ILE A 22 2.84 4.72 5.02
N VAL A 23 2.50 3.78 5.90
CA VAL A 23 2.60 3.94 7.36
C VAL A 23 3.67 2.96 7.85
N PRO A 24 4.81 3.47 8.38
CA PRO A 24 5.84 2.62 8.95
C PRO A 24 5.27 1.67 10.02
N GLY A 25 5.55 0.37 9.89
CA GLY A 25 5.10 -0.66 10.81
C GLY A 25 3.67 -1.15 10.59
N ASP A 26 2.87 -0.49 9.74
CA ASP A 26 1.43 -0.78 9.59
C ASP A 26 1.00 -0.91 8.12
N PRO A 27 1.11 -2.13 7.55
CA PRO A 27 0.63 -2.42 6.20
C PRO A 27 -0.88 -2.26 6.02
N ALA A 28 -1.67 -2.45 7.09
CA ALA A 28 -3.13 -2.38 7.02
C ALA A 28 -3.62 -0.94 6.80
N ARG A 29 -2.88 0.06 7.30
CA ARG A 29 -3.13 1.48 7.02
C ARG A 29 -2.36 2.03 5.80
N SER A 30 -1.54 1.22 5.16
CA SER A 30 -0.74 1.61 4.00
C SER A 30 -1.47 1.27 2.70
N ILE A 31 -1.95 2.30 2.00
CA ILE A 31 -2.74 2.12 0.77
C ILE A 31 -1.93 1.43 -0.34
N LEU A 32 -0.61 1.61 -0.36
CA LEU A 32 0.27 0.95 -1.32
C LEU A 32 0.10 -0.57 -1.24
N HIS A 33 0.13 -1.12 -0.03
CA HIS A 33 -0.02 -2.55 0.21
C HIS A 33 -1.43 -3.03 -0.18
N ALA A 34 -2.47 -2.28 0.19
CA ALA A 34 -3.85 -2.62 -0.18
C ALA A 34 -4.06 -2.66 -1.70
N ARG A 35 -3.48 -1.72 -2.45
CA ARG A 35 -3.66 -1.64 -3.91
C ARG A 35 -2.94 -2.74 -4.69
N ILE A 36 -1.77 -3.18 -4.26
CA ILE A 36 -1.06 -4.30 -4.92
C ILE A 36 -1.67 -5.66 -4.58
N ALA A 37 -2.45 -5.74 -3.51
CA ALA A 37 -3.18 -6.94 -3.10
C ALA A 37 -4.59 -7.04 -3.72
N ALA A 38 -5.07 -5.98 -4.39
CA ALA A 38 -6.40 -5.93 -4.99
C ALA A 38 -6.41 -6.43 -6.44
N THR A 39 -7.56 -6.90 -6.90
CA THR A 39 -7.81 -7.32 -8.29
C THR A 39 -8.96 -6.55 -8.96
N ASP A 40 -9.65 -5.70 -8.19
CA ASP A 40 -10.75 -4.85 -8.64
C ASP A 40 -10.24 -3.55 -9.30
N LEU A 41 -11.10 -2.52 -9.39
CA LEU A 41 -10.76 -1.21 -9.96
C LEU A 41 -9.74 -0.42 -9.13
N HIS A 42 -9.48 -0.80 -7.88
CA HIS A 42 -8.53 -0.12 -7.01
C HIS A 42 -7.12 -0.67 -7.13
N ARG A 43 -6.95 -1.78 -7.87
CA ARG A 43 -5.67 -2.47 -8.02
C ARG A 43 -4.57 -1.61 -8.61
N MET A 44 -3.34 -1.95 -8.27
CA MET A 44 -2.14 -1.43 -8.91
C MET A 44 -1.24 -2.60 -9.37
N PRO A 45 -0.75 -2.57 -10.62
CA PRO A 45 -1.04 -1.57 -11.66
C PRO A 45 -2.45 -1.78 -12.27
N PRO A 46 -3.09 -0.72 -12.81
CA PRO A 46 -4.45 -0.80 -13.34
C PRO A 46 -4.59 -1.72 -14.56
N ILE A 47 -3.48 -1.98 -15.27
CA ILE A 47 -3.43 -2.63 -16.59
C ILE A 47 -2.81 -4.06 -16.61
N SER A 48 -2.61 -4.72 -15.46
CA SER A 48 -2.05 -6.09 -15.39
C SER A 48 -3.13 -7.19 -15.19
N SER A 49 -2.69 -8.44 -15.07
CA SER A 49 -3.51 -9.62 -14.81
C SER A 49 -4.43 -9.42 -13.60
N GLY A 50 -5.64 -10.00 -13.65
CA GLY A 50 -6.53 -10.09 -12.47
C GLY A 50 -6.07 -11.07 -11.39
N VAL A 51 -4.80 -11.48 -11.41
CA VAL A 51 -4.17 -12.38 -10.46
C VAL A 51 -3.20 -11.59 -9.59
N VAL A 52 -3.28 -11.78 -8.27
CA VAL A 52 -2.38 -11.13 -7.31
C VAL A 52 -1.01 -11.78 -7.35
N ASP A 53 0.06 -10.98 -7.43
CA ASP A 53 1.42 -11.43 -7.13
C ASP A 53 1.58 -11.60 -5.61
N ALA A 54 1.26 -12.79 -5.10
CA ALA A 54 1.32 -13.09 -3.68
C ALA A 54 2.73 -12.92 -3.09
N ALA A 55 3.77 -13.23 -3.87
CA ALA A 55 5.16 -13.09 -3.41
C ALA A 55 5.55 -11.61 -3.28
N GLY A 56 5.16 -10.79 -4.26
CA GLY A 56 5.33 -9.34 -4.25
C GLY A 56 4.58 -8.66 -3.11
N VAL A 57 3.30 -9.02 -2.90
CA VAL A 57 2.50 -8.51 -1.78
C VAL A 57 3.17 -8.85 -0.44
N ALA A 58 3.58 -10.11 -0.24
CA ALA A 58 4.24 -10.53 1.00
C ALA A 58 5.60 -9.84 1.21
N LEU A 59 6.32 -9.53 0.14
CA LEU A 59 7.57 -8.77 0.21
C LEU A 59 7.31 -7.35 0.72
N ILE A 60 6.31 -6.66 0.15
CA ILE A 60 5.97 -5.29 0.53
C ILE A 60 5.37 -5.23 1.94
N ASP A 61 4.55 -6.21 2.34
CA ASP A 61 4.05 -6.32 3.72
C ASP A 61 5.22 -6.37 4.72
N ARG A 62 6.19 -7.28 4.50
CA ARG A 62 7.38 -7.40 5.37
C ARG A 62 8.21 -6.12 5.39
N TRP A 63 8.38 -5.48 4.23
CA TRP A 63 9.11 -4.22 4.14
C TRP A 63 8.42 -3.11 4.92
N VAL A 64 7.10 -2.90 4.75
CA VAL A 64 6.36 -1.88 5.52
C VAL A 64 6.44 -2.16 7.01
N ARG A 65 6.31 -3.43 7.45
CA ARG A 65 6.43 -3.82 8.86
C ARG A 65 7.81 -3.54 9.45
N SER A 66 8.88 -3.59 8.65
CA SER A 66 10.24 -3.35 9.13
C SER A 66 10.57 -1.86 9.30
N LEU A 67 9.77 -0.96 8.73
CA LEU A 67 9.95 0.48 8.88
C LEU A 67 9.54 0.93 10.29
N THR A 68 10.46 1.57 11.02
CA THR A 68 10.18 2.13 12.36
C THR A 68 9.90 3.63 12.34
N ARG A 69 10.28 4.32 11.26
CA ARG A 69 10.05 5.75 11.05
C ARG A 69 10.03 6.07 9.56
N CYS A 70 9.56 7.26 9.22
CA CYS A 70 9.80 7.81 7.90
C CYS A 70 11.30 8.10 7.72
N PRO A 71 11.91 7.66 6.62
CA PRO A 71 13.25 8.10 6.24
C PRO A 71 13.27 9.56 5.79
#